data_AF-A0A090U2I3-F1
#
_entry.id   AF-A0A090U2I3-F1
#
_cell.length_a   1.000
_cell.length_b   1.000
_cell.length_c   1.000
_cell.angle_alpha   90.00
_cell.angle_beta   90.00
_cell.angle_gamma   90.00
#
_symmetry.space_group_name_H-M   'P 1'
#
loop_
_entity.id
_entity.type
_entity.pdbx_description
1 polymer ?
#
loop_
_entity_poly.entity_id
_entity_poly.type
_entity_poly.pdbx_seq_one_letter_code
_entity_poly.pdbx_strand_id
1 'polypeptide(L)'
;MPWIQIKLNATNENAEQIGDMLMEETGALSVTFLDAHDTPVFEPLPGETRLWGDTDIVALYDAEADTKWVVETIKGSNMLPEGSRTKSSS
;
A
#
# COMPACT_ATOMS: atom_id res chain seq x y z
N MET A 1 11.37 -18.95 -5.07
CA MET A 1 12.06 -17.76 -4.53
C MET A 1 11.14 -17.18 -3.47
N PRO A 2 11.58 -17.07 -2.21
CA PRO A 2 10.75 -16.45 -1.18
C PRO A 2 10.59 -14.96 -1.47
N TRP A 3 9.45 -14.40 -1.06
CA TRP A 3 9.14 -12.98 -1.18
C TRP A 3 8.44 -12.53 0.09
N ILE A 4 8.55 -11.25 0.40
CA ILE A 4 7.90 -10.66 1.58
C ILE A 4 6.72 -9.83 1.13
N GLN A 5 5.60 -9.99 1.83
CA GLN A 5 4.40 -9.20 1.62
C GLN A 5 4.19 -8.22 2.77
N ILE A 6 4.02 -6.94 2.43
CA ILE A 6 3.59 -5.92 3.38
C ILE A 6 2.21 -5.44 2.95
N LYS A 7 1.25 -5.50 3.90
CA LYS A 7 -0.11 -5.01 3.70
C LYS A 7 -0.34 -3.76 4.54
N LEU A 8 -0.83 -2.72 3.89
CA LEU A 8 -1.15 -1.42 4.48
C LEU A 8 -2.58 -1.06 4.12
N ASN A 9 -3.26 -0.37 5.04
CA ASN A 9 -4.57 0.18 4.77
C ASN A 9 -4.42 1.68 4.49
N ALA A 10 -5.06 2.12 3.43
CA ALA A 10 -4.99 3.45 2.86
C ALA A 10 -6.39 3.88 2.42
N THR A 11 -6.54 5.17 2.11
CA THR A 11 -7.75 5.74 1.50
C THR A 11 -7.50 6.03 0.03
N ASN A 12 -8.55 6.24 -0.76
CA ASN A 12 -8.42 6.67 -2.17
C ASN A 12 -7.52 7.90 -2.35
N GLU A 13 -7.42 8.78 -1.35
CA GLU A 13 -6.64 10.02 -1.45
C GLU A 13 -5.13 9.81 -1.27
N ASN A 14 -4.71 8.82 -0.46
CA ASN A 14 -3.30 8.58 -0.16
C ASN A 14 -2.77 7.27 -0.76
N ALA A 15 -3.64 6.41 -1.32
CA ALA A 15 -3.24 5.09 -1.79
C ALA A 15 -2.18 5.16 -2.90
N GLU A 16 -2.40 5.98 -3.93
CA GLU A 16 -1.41 6.16 -5.01
C GLU A 16 -0.08 6.70 -4.46
N GLN A 17 -0.12 7.73 -3.62
CA GLN A 17 1.07 8.35 -3.06
C GLN A 17 1.88 7.39 -2.18
N ILE A 18 1.20 6.55 -1.38
CA ILE A 18 1.86 5.50 -0.60
C ILE A 18 2.45 4.45 -1.53
N GLY A 19 1.73 4.05 -2.59
CA GLY A 19 2.23 3.10 -3.58
C GLY A 19 3.52 3.58 -4.26
N ASP A 20 3.53 4.83 -4.73
CA ASP A 20 4.71 5.45 -5.35
C ASP A 20 5.89 5.48 -4.38
N MET A 21 5.66 5.91 -3.12
CA MET A 21 6.70 5.90 -2.09
C MET A 21 7.24 4.48 -1.82
N LEU A 22 6.38 3.47 -1.79
CA LEU A 22 6.83 2.08 -1.59
C LEU A 22 7.74 1.62 -2.75
N MET A 23 7.44 2.00 -3.99
CA MET A 23 8.26 1.65 -5.14
C MET A 23 9.56 2.46 -5.18
N GLU A 24 9.48 3.77 -5.07
CA GLU A 24 10.62 4.68 -5.25
C GLU A 24 11.56 4.72 -4.05
N GLU A 25 11.01 4.84 -2.84
CA GLU A 25 11.82 4.99 -1.63
C GLU A 25 12.18 3.63 -1.04
N THR A 26 11.23 2.68 -0.96
CA THR A 26 11.46 1.43 -0.21
C THR A 26 11.92 0.25 -1.08
N GLY A 27 11.91 0.38 -2.41
CA GLY A 27 12.34 -0.65 -3.34
C GLY A 27 11.35 -1.82 -3.49
N ALA A 28 10.04 -1.55 -3.41
CA ALA A 28 9.03 -2.55 -3.70
C ALA A 28 9.14 -3.03 -5.15
N LEU A 29 9.10 -4.35 -5.36
CA LEU A 29 9.12 -4.96 -6.70
C LEU A 29 7.79 -4.76 -7.43
N SER A 30 6.70 -4.73 -6.68
CA SER A 30 5.35 -4.51 -7.19
C SER A 30 4.45 -3.99 -6.06
N VAL A 31 3.51 -3.13 -6.42
CA VAL A 31 2.45 -2.64 -5.55
C VAL A 31 1.10 -2.94 -6.19
N THR A 32 0.18 -3.50 -5.41
CA THR A 32 -1.19 -3.82 -5.84
C THR A 32 -2.19 -3.15 -4.91
N PHE A 33 -3.21 -2.51 -5.48
CA PHE A 33 -4.32 -1.91 -4.76
C PHE A 33 -5.51 -2.87 -4.75
N LEU A 34 -6.03 -3.16 -3.57
CA LEU A 34 -7.16 -4.06 -3.32
C LEU A 34 -8.27 -3.31 -2.60
N ASP A 35 -9.50 -3.74 -2.78
CA ASP A 35 -10.61 -3.29 -1.95
C ASP A 35 -10.45 -3.81 -0.51
N ALA A 36 -10.60 -2.93 0.48
CA ALA A 36 -10.56 -3.32 1.89
C ALA A 36 -11.92 -3.75 2.45
N HIS A 37 -13.04 -3.35 1.83
CA HIS A 37 -14.38 -3.44 2.43
C HIS A 37 -15.47 -4.03 1.52
N ASP A 38 -15.14 -4.65 0.38
CA ASP A 38 -16.11 -5.12 -0.63
C ASP A 38 -17.12 -4.00 -1.03
N THR A 39 -16.63 -2.76 -1.10
CA THR A 39 -17.45 -1.60 -1.41
C THR A 39 -17.56 -1.45 -2.93
N PRO A 40 -18.77 -1.50 -3.52
CA PRO A 40 -18.92 -1.30 -4.96
C PRO A 40 -18.43 0.09 -5.35
N VAL A 41 -17.37 0.14 -6.16
CA VAL A 41 -16.89 1.37 -6.79
C VAL A 41 -17.69 1.60 -8.07
N PHE A 42 -18.23 2.81 -8.23
CA PHE A 42 -18.86 3.21 -9.48
C PHE A 42 -17.79 3.50 -10.54
N GLU A 43 -18.11 3.19 -11.79
CA GLU A 43 -17.21 3.48 -12.91
C GLU A 43 -16.82 4.97 -12.91
N PRO A 44 -15.52 5.28 -12.95
CA PRO A 44 -15.06 6.65 -13.06
C PRO A 44 -15.44 7.22 -14.43
N LEU A 45 -15.55 8.55 -14.51
CA LEU A 45 -15.79 9.21 -15.79
C LEU A 45 -14.62 8.93 -16.77
N PRO A 46 -14.85 8.97 -18.09
CA PRO A 46 -13.78 8.80 -19.06
C PRO A 46 -12.60 9.75 -18.78
N GLY A 47 -11.45 9.19 -18.40
CA GLY A 47 -10.24 9.96 -18.05
C GLY A 47 -9.97 10.10 -16.54
N GLU A 48 -10.85 9.59 -15.68
CA GLU A 48 -10.62 9.51 -14.23
C GLU A 48 -10.16 8.09 -13.83
N THR A 49 -9.17 8.03 -12.94
CA THR A 49 -8.82 6.80 -12.20
C THR A 49 -9.31 7.00 -10.78
N ARG A 50 -10.19 6.13 -10.29
CA ARG A 50 -10.72 6.20 -8.92
C ARG A 50 -10.50 4.86 -8.23
N LEU A 51 -9.84 4.89 -7.08
CA LEU A 51 -9.66 3.74 -6.20
C LEU A 51 -10.84 3.64 -5.20
N TRP A 52 -10.90 2.51 -4.50
CA TRP A 52 -11.88 2.28 -3.42
C TRP A 52 -11.67 3.28 -2.29
N GLY A 53 -12.76 3.68 -1.62
CA GLY A 53 -12.73 4.61 -0.49
C GLY A 53 -11.72 4.18 0.57
N ASP A 54 -11.84 2.94 1.02
CA ASP A 54 -10.83 2.22 1.80
C ASP A 54 -10.12 1.22 0.87
N THR A 55 -8.83 1.44 0.66
CA THR A 55 -7.98 0.65 -0.23
C THR A 55 -6.87 -0.03 0.57
N ASP A 56 -6.74 -1.34 0.38
CA ASP A 56 -5.63 -2.11 0.90
C ASP A 56 -4.49 -2.13 -0.11
N ILE A 57 -3.33 -1.63 0.29
CA ILE A 57 -2.10 -1.66 -0.50
C ILE A 57 -1.30 -2.91 -0.13
N VAL A 58 -0.93 -3.68 -1.15
CA VAL A 58 -0.07 -4.84 -1.02
C VAL A 58 1.22 -4.58 -1.77
N ALA A 59 2.32 -4.44 -1.03
CA ALA A 59 3.65 -4.31 -1.60
C ALA A 59 4.43 -5.62 -1.47
N LEU A 60 5.08 -6.01 -2.57
CA LEU A 60 5.92 -7.20 -2.67
C LEU A 60 7.39 -6.81 -2.68
N TYR A 61 8.17 -7.49 -1.86
CA TYR A 61 9.61 -7.29 -1.73
C TYR A 61 10.35 -8.61 -1.91
N ASP A 62 11.63 -8.50 -2.24
CA ASP A 62 12.54 -9.64 -2.18
C ASP A 62 12.66 -10.17 -0.74
N ALA A 63 12.95 -11.46 -0.57
CA ALA A 63 13.15 -12.06 0.75
C ALA A 63 14.37 -11.49 1.51
N GLU A 64 15.29 -10.84 0.80
CA GLU A 64 16.45 -10.17 1.39
C GLU A 64 16.15 -8.72 1.81
N ALA A 65 14.93 -8.22 1.57
CA ALA A 65 14.56 -6.85 1.91
C ALA A 65 14.48 -6.59 3.43
N ASP A 66 14.98 -5.44 3.88
CA ASP A 66 14.89 -5.03 5.28
C ASP A 66 13.49 -4.51 5.63
N THR A 67 12.62 -5.43 6.05
CA THR A 67 11.26 -5.12 6.49
C THR A 67 11.19 -4.10 7.62
N LYS A 68 12.19 -4.02 8.50
CA LYS A 68 12.17 -3.04 9.60
C LYS A 68 12.33 -1.65 9.04
N TRP A 69 13.31 -1.46 8.17
CA TRP A 69 13.54 -0.18 7.51
C TRP A 69 12.32 0.25 6.69
N VAL A 70 11.71 -0.67 5.93
CA VAL A 70 10.47 -0.38 5.18
C VAL A 70 9.36 0.12 6.11
N VAL A 71 9.12 -0.57 7.23
CA VAL A 71 8.08 -0.18 8.21
C VAL A 71 8.41 1.15 8.89
N GLU A 72 9.69 1.44 9.16
CA GLU A 72 10.12 2.72 9.72
C GLU A 72 9.90 3.88 8.74
N THR A 73 10.25 3.71 7.47
CA THR A 73 10.00 4.69 6.40
C THR A 73 8.50 4.99 6.28
N ILE A 74 7.65 3.96 6.27
CA ILE A 74 6.18 4.12 6.22
C ILE A 74 5.66 4.88 7.44
N LYS A 75 6.16 4.59 8.65
CA LYS A 75 5.76 5.30 9.86
C LYS A 75 6.24 6.76 9.86
N GLY A 76 7.42 7.02 9.31
CA GLY A 76 7.99 8.36 9.21
C GLY A 76 7.35 9.25 8.15
N SER A 77 6.69 8.67 7.14
CA SER A 77 6.06 9.43 6.05
C SER A 77 4.80 10.19 6.49
N ASN A 78 4.24 9.89 7.67
CA ASN A 78 3.00 10.47 8.20
C ASN A 78 1.80 10.33 7.23
N MET A 79 1.87 9.40 6.27
CA MET A 79 0.82 9.14 5.27
C MET A 79 -0.21 8.12 5.76
N LEU A 80 0.09 7.44 6.86
CA LEU A 80 -0.82 6.48 7.47
C LEU A 80 -1.91 7.19 8.29
N PRO A 81 -3.20 6.86 8.10
CA PRO A 81 -4.26 7.35 8.98
C PRO A 81 -4.04 6.83 10.41
N GLU A 82 -4.35 7.64 11.44
CA GLU A 82 -4.28 7.24 12.86
C GLU A 82 -5.17 6.00 13.10
N GLY A 83 -4.57 4.80 13.03
CA GLY A 83 -5.28 3.53 13.20
C GLY A 83 -4.89 2.39 12.25
N SER A 84 -4.07 2.64 11.23
CA SER A 84 -3.66 1.61 10.27
C SER A 84 -2.80 0.52 10.93
N ARG A 85 -3.31 -0.71 11.01
CA ARG A 85 -2.62 -1.88 11.57
C ARG A 85 -1.70 -2.47 10.51
N THR A 86 -0.40 -2.22 10.60
CA THR A 86 0.61 -2.90 9.76
C THR A 86 0.67 -4.38 10.17
N LYS A 87 0.14 -5.29 9.35
CA LYS A 87 0.35 -6.74 9.54
C LYS A 87 1.47 -7.21 8.63
N SER A 88 2.62 -7.53 9.19
CA SER A 88 3.69 -8.26 8.51
C SER A 88 3.43 -9.76 8.66
N SER A 89 3.12 -10.45 7.57
CA SER A 89 3.09 -11.92 7.56
C SER A 89 4.49 -12.43 7.22
N SER A 90 5.13 -13.11 8.17
CA SER A 90 6.40 -13.83 7.99
C SER A 90 6.21 -15.16 7.28
#